data_AF-A0A929GCX4-F1
#
_entry.id   AF-A0A929GCX4-F1
#
_cell.length_a   1.000
_cell.length_b   1.000
_cell.length_c   1.000
_cell.angle_alpha   90.00
_cell.angle_beta   90.00
_cell.angle_gamma   90.00
#
_symmetry.space_group_name_H-M   'P 1'
#
loop_
_entity.id
_entity.type
_entity.pdbx_description
1 polymer ?
#
loop_
_entity_poly.entity_id
_entity_poly.type
_entity_poly.pdbx_seq_one_letter_code
_entity_poly.pdbx_strand_id
1 'polypeptide(L)'
;MKTGVIAKVVTGKEGGTMKIGEIIKVKDYSAIPGVVGEQAEIVNLQTQEFEEYTVYPVWARITTGERKGRVYGFHYDEVEMLPKALPEETTRAKVAEQLAEILGGVSQVETGREEKALRMGVVVKIEDCSAIPQVVGELGEIVNLQTEEFEEYTVYPVWVRITTGERKGKVYGFHYDEVEVLPRAHPEETTRIKVVERLEEMLRVMKTGGTVRIKKCDALPELVGEGAEIVDLQTQDLERYATYPVWARVTSGERTGKVYGFHYDEVELLPKVHPAKATMTKLDKQLGEILSGITTIDEIAEVERAISEVKGKVLAEPGQGFWEGKTPCWEMLRCPEEIRNECPAFKHQGLPCWQIEGTYSKLHDNAQRGCNTDICQVCRVYKRCGQDEPIEIKLVGKGFNQASEELR
;
A
#
# COMPACT_ATOMS: atom_id res chain seq x y z
N MET A 1 12.29 3.60 -25.93
CA MET A 1 12.21 2.33 -26.69
C MET A 1 11.80 1.23 -25.72
N LYS A 2 10.61 0.61 -25.88
CA LYS A 2 10.21 -0.55 -25.05
C LYS A 2 10.87 -1.80 -25.66
N THR A 3 11.77 -2.45 -24.94
CA THR A 3 12.30 -3.78 -25.29
C THR A 3 11.24 -4.83 -25.01
N GLY A 4 10.55 -5.31 -26.06
CA GLY A 4 9.62 -6.43 -25.96
C GLY A 4 10.36 -7.76 -25.84
N VAL A 5 9.88 -8.67 -25.00
CA VAL A 5 10.34 -10.06 -24.96
C VAL A 5 9.79 -10.76 -26.20
N ILE A 6 10.68 -11.29 -27.05
CA ILE A 6 10.33 -12.04 -28.25
C ILE A 6 10.86 -13.45 -28.06
N ALA A 7 9.98 -14.45 -28.05
CA ALA A 7 10.39 -15.84 -28.13
C ALA A 7 10.42 -16.26 -29.61
N LYS A 8 11.58 -16.72 -30.09
CA LYS A 8 11.74 -17.27 -31.44
C LYS A 8 11.86 -18.78 -31.33
N VAL A 9 10.80 -19.49 -31.69
CA VAL A 9 10.79 -20.95 -31.70
C VAL A 9 11.22 -21.41 -33.10
N VAL A 10 12.30 -22.20 -33.17
CA VAL A 10 12.77 -22.83 -34.41
C VAL A 10 12.28 -24.27 -34.42
N THR A 11 11.04 -24.48 -34.84
CA THR A 11 10.53 -25.81 -35.20
C THR A 11 10.31 -25.85 -36.71
N GLY A 12 10.60 -27.00 -37.33
CA GLY A 12 10.83 -27.17 -38.78
C GLY A 12 9.64 -26.94 -39.73
N LYS A 13 8.61 -26.19 -39.35
CA LYS A 13 7.51 -25.73 -40.22
C LYS A 13 7.13 -24.30 -39.80
N GLU A 14 7.39 -23.35 -40.69
CA GLU A 14 7.00 -21.92 -40.60
C GLU A 14 6.92 -21.37 -39.16
N GLY A 15 8.08 -21.25 -38.50
CA GLY A 15 8.17 -20.72 -37.14
C GLY A 15 7.77 -19.25 -37.06
N GLY A 16 6.49 -18.99 -36.76
CA GLY A 16 6.01 -17.68 -36.36
C GLY A 16 6.60 -17.28 -34.99
N THR A 17 7.04 -16.03 -34.83
CA THR A 17 7.39 -15.48 -33.52
C THR A 17 6.13 -15.02 -32.80
N MET A 18 5.85 -15.59 -31.63
CA MET A 18 4.82 -15.11 -30.71
C MET A 18 5.31 -13.92 -29.89
N LYS A 19 4.41 -12.97 -29.61
CA LYS A 19 4.67 -11.82 -28.74
C LYS A 19 3.56 -11.67 -27.69
N ILE A 20 3.95 -11.18 -26.51
CA ILE A 20 2.99 -10.75 -25.48
C ILE A 20 2.04 -9.71 -26.09
N GLY A 21 0.74 -9.88 -25.83
CA GLY A 21 -0.36 -9.07 -26.38
C GLY A 21 -0.93 -9.57 -27.71
N GLU A 22 -0.40 -10.65 -28.30
CA GLU A 22 -1.01 -11.26 -29.48
C GLU A 22 -2.16 -12.19 -29.12
N ILE A 23 -3.16 -12.28 -30.00
CA ILE A 23 -4.32 -13.14 -29.83
C ILE A 23 -4.05 -14.49 -30.48
N ILE A 24 -4.26 -15.54 -29.70
CA ILE A 24 -4.18 -16.94 -30.10
C ILE A 24 -5.55 -17.61 -30.01
N LYS A 25 -5.71 -18.74 -30.68
CA LYS A 25 -6.86 -19.64 -30.55
C LYS A 25 -6.40 -20.97 -29.96
N VAL A 26 -7.07 -21.46 -28.94
CA VAL A 26 -6.74 -22.77 -28.34
C VAL A 26 -7.21 -23.89 -29.28
N LYS A 27 -6.30 -24.74 -29.75
CA LYS A 27 -6.59 -25.86 -30.68
C LYS A 27 -6.88 -27.16 -29.96
N ASP A 28 -6.10 -27.44 -28.94
CA ASP A 28 -6.17 -28.66 -28.16
C ASP A 28 -5.80 -28.30 -26.72
N TYR A 29 -6.54 -28.83 -25.76
CA TYR A 29 -6.21 -28.67 -24.35
C TYR A 29 -6.99 -29.73 -23.56
N SER A 30 -6.39 -30.91 -23.48
CA SER A 30 -7.00 -32.08 -22.83
C SER A 30 -7.29 -31.86 -21.34
N ALA A 31 -6.49 -31.01 -20.67
CA ALA A 31 -6.58 -30.77 -19.24
C ALA A 31 -7.86 -30.03 -18.83
N ILE A 32 -8.44 -29.18 -19.69
CA ILE A 32 -9.66 -28.42 -19.35
C ILE A 32 -10.67 -28.47 -20.51
N PRO A 33 -11.66 -29.39 -20.45
CA PRO A 33 -12.73 -29.47 -21.43
C PRO A 33 -13.43 -28.12 -21.62
N GLY A 34 -13.65 -27.71 -22.87
CA GLY A 34 -14.38 -26.49 -23.23
C GLY A 34 -13.54 -25.23 -23.47
N VAL A 35 -12.21 -25.26 -23.29
CA VAL A 35 -11.34 -24.13 -23.71
C VAL A 35 -11.04 -24.19 -25.21
N VAL A 36 -11.09 -25.39 -25.81
CA VAL A 36 -10.80 -25.60 -27.24
C VAL A 36 -11.73 -24.74 -28.10
N GLY A 37 -11.12 -23.89 -28.93
CA GLY A 37 -11.80 -22.94 -29.81
C GLY A 37 -11.89 -21.52 -29.26
N GLU A 38 -11.66 -21.30 -27.97
CA GLU A 38 -11.65 -19.94 -27.38
C GLU A 38 -10.43 -19.14 -27.85
N GLN A 39 -10.59 -17.82 -27.90
CA GLN A 39 -9.50 -16.88 -28.11
C GLN A 39 -8.86 -16.49 -26.78
N ALA A 40 -7.55 -16.29 -26.81
CA ALA A 40 -6.78 -15.86 -25.65
C ALA A 40 -5.71 -14.83 -26.04
N GLU A 41 -5.37 -13.93 -25.13
CA GLU A 41 -4.27 -12.97 -25.29
C GLU A 41 -3.03 -13.50 -24.56
N ILE A 42 -1.89 -13.57 -25.25
CA ILE A 42 -0.62 -13.97 -24.63
C ILE A 42 -0.23 -12.93 -23.57
N VAL A 43 -0.17 -13.32 -22.29
CA VAL A 43 0.23 -12.45 -21.18
C VAL A 43 1.65 -12.71 -20.71
N ASN A 44 2.18 -13.91 -20.92
CA ASN A 44 3.56 -14.25 -20.58
C ASN A 44 4.08 -15.40 -21.47
N LEU A 45 5.37 -15.37 -21.76
CA LEU A 45 6.09 -16.41 -22.48
C LEU A 45 7.28 -16.82 -21.62
N GLN A 46 7.37 -18.09 -21.26
CA GLN A 46 8.50 -18.63 -20.51
C GLN A 46 9.18 -19.73 -21.34
N THR A 47 10.47 -19.92 -21.08
CA THR A 47 11.23 -21.07 -21.56
C THR A 47 11.61 -21.89 -20.33
N GLN A 48 11.23 -23.16 -20.32
CA GLN A 48 11.62 -24.10 -19.28
C GLN A 48 12.51 -25.16 -19.92
N GLU A 49 13.77 -25.19 -19.49
CA GLU A 49 14.75 -26.19 -19.92
C GLU A 49 14.70 -27.35 -18.92
N PHE A 50 14.37 -28.54 -19.40
CA PHE A 50 14.53 -29.82 -18.71
C PHE A 50 15.80 -30.49 -19.21
N GLU A 51 16.35 -31.45 -18.46
CA GLU A 51 17.59 -32.16 -18.83
C GLU A 51 17.52 -32.81 -20.22
N GLU A 52 16.32 -33.20 -20.66
CA GLU A 52 16.11 -33.94 -21.91
C GLU A 52 15.32 -33.17 -22.99
N TYR A 53 14.64 -32.07 -22.64
CA TYR A 53 13.82 -31.29 -23.59
C TYR A 53 13.56 -29.87 -23.11
N THR A 54 13.18 -28.97 -24.02
CA THR A 54 12.78 -27.59 -23.69
C THR A 54 11.29 -27.41 -23.93
N VAL A 55 10.55 -26.93 -22.94
CA VAL A 55 9.13 -26.55 -23.06
C VAL A 55 9.01 -25.05 -23.14
N TYR A 56 8.16 -24.58 -24.04
CA TYR A 56 7.83 -23.17 -24.20
C TYR A 56 6.38 -22.93 -23.79
N PRO A 57 6.07 -22.88 -22.47
CA PRO A 57 4.72 -22.61 -22.03
C PRO A 57 4.29 -21.20 -22.45
N VAL A 58 3.14 -21.12 -23.10
CA VAL A 58 2.43 -19.91 -23.48
C VAL A 58 1.36 -19.66 -22.43
N TRP A 59 1.54 -18.62 -21.62
CA TRP A 59 0.51 -18.20 -20.67
C TRP A 59 -0.41 -17.22 -21.37
N ALA A 60 -1.68 -17.60 -21.53
CA ALA A 60 -2.66 -16.78 -22.21
C ALA A 60 -3.93 -16.59 -21.39
N ARG A 61 -4.47 -15.37 -21.46
CA ARG A 61 -5.70 -14.96 -20.80
C ARG A 61 -6.86 -15.11 -21.76
N ILE A 62 -7.85 -15.92 -21.43
CA ILE A 62 -9.04 -16.13 -22.26
C ILE A 62 -9.79 -14.81 -22.47
N THR A 63 -10.10 -14.48 -23.72
CA THR A 63 -10.80 -13.24 -24.11
C THR A 63 -12.26 -13.46 -24.53
N THR A 64 -12.66 -14.71 -24.77
CA THR A 64 -14.01 -15.11 -25.24
C THR A 64 -14.61 -16.23 -24.38
N GLY A 65 -15.92 -16.43 -24.43
CA GLY A 65 -16.59 -17.55 -23.75
C GLY A 65 -16.81 -17.33 -22.24
N GLU A 66 -17.28 -18.38 -21.56
CA GLU A 66 -17.64 -18.35 -20.14
C GLU A 66 -16.42 -18.17 -19.22
N ARG A 67 -15.23 -18.47 -19.73
CA ARG A 67 -13.96 -18.43 -18.98
C ARG A 67 -13.17 -17.13 -19.19
N LYS A 68 -13.78 -16.13 -19.82
CA LYS A 68 -13.17 -14.82 -20.08
C LYS A 68 -12.51 -14.24 -18.82
N GLY A 69 -11.25 -13.84 -18.95
CA GLY A 69 -10.42 -13.24 -17.89
C GLY A 69 -9.53 -14.23 -17.14
N ARG A 70 -9.76 -15.55 -17.24
CA ARG A 70 -8.89 -16.57 -16.64
C ARG A 70 -7.61 -16.77 -17.45
N VAL A 71 -6.52 -17.13 -16.78
CA VAL A 71 -5.21 -17.37 -17.38
C VAL A 71 -4.88 -18.85 -17.30
N TYR A 72 -4.45 -19.43 -18.42
CA TYR A 72 -4.02 -20.82 -18.51
C TYR A 72 -2.64 -20.90 -19.18
N GLY A 73 -1.90 -21.95 -18.87
CA GLY A 73 -0.65 -22.30 -19.54
C GLY A 73 -0.93 -23.31 -20.64
N PHE A 74 -0.43 -23.05 -21.85
CA PHE A 74 -0.56 -23.91 -23.01
C PHE A 74 0.82 -24.30 -23.52
N HIS A 75 0.95 -25.50 -24.07
CA HIS A 75 2.09 -25.82 -24.93
C HIS A 75 1.97 -25.07 -26.27
N TYR A 76 3.10 -24.84 -26.93
CA TYR A 76 3.10 -24.07 -28.18
C TYR A 76 2.28 -24.73 -29.30
N ASP A 77 2.22 -26.06 -29.33
CA ASP A 77 1.45 -26.86 -30.28
C ASP A 77 -0.05 -26.94 -29.96
N GLU A 78 -0.45 -26.55 -28.75
CA GLU A 78 -1.85 -26.47 -28.30
C GLU A 78 -2.57 -25.19 -28.76
N VAL A 79 -1.84 -24.23 -29.35
CA VAL A 79 -2.38 -22.91 -29.70
C VAL A 79 -2.08 -22.50 -31.15
N GLU A 80 -2.99 -21.73 -31.76
CA GLU A 80 -2.83 -21.14 -33.08
C GLU A 80 -2.67 -19.63 -33.00
N MET A 81 -1.74 -19.07 -33.76
CA MET A 81 -1.71 -17.64 -34.00
C MET A 81 -2.87 -17.23 -34.90
N LEU A 82 -3.72 -16.33 -34.42
CA LEU A 82 -4.71 -15.71 -35.29
C LEU A 82 -4.04 -14.58 -36.10
N PRO A 83 -4.32 -14.47 -37.41
CA PRO A 83 -3.80 -13.37 -38.21
C PRO A 83 -4.28 -12.04 -37.60
N LYS A 84 -3.36 -11.10 -37.42
CA LYS A 84 -3.68 -9.73 -36.97
C LYS A 84 -4.74 -9.18 -37.92
N ALA A 85 -5.96 -9.00 -37.43
CA ALA A 85 -6.99 -8.32 -38.20
C ALA A 85 -6.42 -6.95 -38.62
N LEU A 86 -6.48 -6.66 -39.93
CA LEU A 86 -6.16 -5.33 -40.44
C LEU A 86 -7.04 -4.32 -39.70
N PRO A 87 -6.50 -3.16 -39.31
CA PRO A 87 -7.24 -2.22 -38.49
C PRO A 87 -8.41 -1.65 -39.30
N GLU A 88 -9.62 -2.13 -39.04
CA GLU A 88 -10.84 -1.41 -39.40
C GLU A 88 -10.99 -0.23 -38.43
N GLU A 89 -10.86 0.97 -38.99
CA GLU A 89 -11.33 2.21 -38.39
C GLU A 89 -12.82 2.10 -38.00
N THR A 90 -13.20 2.87 -36.98
CA THR A 90 -14.57 3.13 -36.48
C THR A 90 -15.12 2.06 -35.51
N THR A 91 -15.22 2.33 -34.20
CA THR A 91 -16.28 3.21 -33.66
C THR A 91 -16.04 3.49 -32.17
N ARG A 92 -15.71 4.75 -31.86
CA ARG A 92 -15.57 5.30 -30.49
C ARG A 92 -16.92 5.57 -29.79
N ALA A 93 -18.02 5.01 -30.31
CA ALA A 93 -19.39 5.36 -29.89
C ALA A 93 -20.11 4.28 -29.05
N LYS A 94 -19.57 3.06 -28.92
CA LYS A 94 -20.23 1.98 -28.15
C LYS A 94 -19.74 1.82 -26.71
N VAL A 95 -18.62 2.46 -26.35
CA VAL A 95 -17.99 2.30 -25.02
C VAL A 95 -18.64 3.20 -23.96
N ALA A 96 -19.31 4.29 -24.35
CA ALA A 96 -19.94 5.20 -23.41
C ALA A 96 -21.27 4.67 -22.83
N GLU A 97 -21.96 3.77 -23.53
CA GLU A 97 -23.28 3.25 -23.12
C GLU A 97 -23.16 2.03 -22.17
N GLN A 98 -22.09 1.23 -22.31
CA GLN A 98 -21.84 0.07 -21.44
C GLN A 98 -21.25 0.41 -20.07
N LEU A 99 -20.66 1.60 -19.91
CA LEU A 99 -20.06 2.03 -18.63
C LEU A 99 -21.09 2.49 -17.60
N ALA A 100 -22.31 2.86 -18.01
CA ALA A 100 -23.37 3.28 -17.10
C ALA A 100 -24.08 2.09 -16.41
N GLU A 101 -24.02 0.90 -16.98
CA GLU A 101 -24.67 -0.31 -16.46
C GLU A 101 -23.80 -1.04 -15.42
N ILE A 102 -22.48 -0.90 -15.51
CA ILE A 102 -21.51 -1.55 -14.61
C ILE A 102 -21.43 -0.86 -13.23
N LEU A 103 -21.80 0.41 -13.12
CA LEU A 103 -21.74 1.16 -11.86
C LEU A 103 -22.98 0.97 -10.97
N GLY A 104 -23.94 0.15 -11.41
CA GLY A 104 -25.23 -0.08 -10.76
C GLY A 104 -25.37 -1.44 -10.09
N GLY A 105 -24.50 -1.76 -9.13
CA GLY A 105 -24.79 -2.78 -8.12
C GLY A 105 -23.75 -3.89 -8.01
N VAL A 106 -23.24 -4.10 -6.79
CA VAL A 106 -23.29 -5.39 -6.09
C VAL A 106 -23.00 -5.11 -4.61
N SER A 107 -23.90 -5.62 -3.78
CA SER A 107 -23.82 -5.67 -2.32
C SER A 107 -22.92 -6.82 -1.86
N GLN A 108 -22.07 -6.55 -0.87
CA GLN A 108 -21.42 -7.50 0.05
C GLN A 108 -22.47 -8.27 0.91
N VAL A 109 -22.27 -9.44 1.55
CA VAL A 109 -21.11 -10.22 2.03
C VAL A 109 -21.65 -11.57 2.59
N GLU A 110 -20.85 -12.64 2.57
CA GLU A 110 -20.73 -13.70 3.62
C GLU A 110 -19.26 -14.21 3.59
N THR A 111 -18.38 -13.82 4.53
CA THR A 111 -17.98 -14.42 5.84
C THR A 111 -16.86 -15.47 5.80
N GLY A 112 -15.68 -15.08 6.32
CA GLY A 112 -15.02 -15.78 7.44
C GLY A 112 -14.16 -17.04 7.20
N ARG A 113 -12.92 -16.85 6.75
CA ARG A 113 -11.70 -17.56 7.21
C ARG A 113 -10.49 -16.82 6.62
N GLU A 114 -9.54 -16.34 7.42
CA GLU A 114 -8.24 -15.91 6.88
C GLU A 114 -7.52 -17.16 6.37
N GLU A 115 -7.70 -17.47 5.09
CA GLU A 115 -6.86 -18.46 4.41
C GLU A 115 -5.43 -17.91 4.41
N LYS A 116 -4.52 -18.63 5.06
CA LYS A 116 -3.07 -18.41 4.96
C LYS A 116 -2.68 -18.58 3.49
N ALA A 117 -2.71 -17.48 2.73
CA ALA A 117 -2.47 -17.50 1.30
C ALA A 117 -0.99 -17.81 1.05
N LEU A 118 -0.69 -19.04 0.60
CA LEU A 118 0.63 -19.38 0.08
C LEU A 118 0.91 -18.53 -1.17
N ARG A 119 2.11 -17.97 -1.23
CA ARG A 119 2.60 -17.20 -2.38
C ARG A 119 4.06 -17.55 -2.62
N MET A 120 4.51 -17.43 -3.86
CA MET A 120 5.94 -17.55 -4.16
C MET A 120 6.74 -16.54 -3.31
N GLY A 121 7.90 -16.96 -2.82
CA GLY A 121 8.78 -16.16 -1.98
C GLY A 121 8.40 -16.11 -0.50
N VAL A 122 7.36 -16.82 -0.08
CA VAL A 122 7.03 -17.00 1.34
C VAL A 122 8.00 -18.01 1.95
N VAL A 123 8.52 -17.68 3.15
CA VAL A 123 9.35 -18.59 3.92
C VAL A 123 8.46 -19.53 4.71
N VAL A 124 8.74 -20.82 4.60
CA VAL A 124 8.03 -21.89 5.30
C VAL A 124 9.02 -22.70 6.12
N LYS A 125 8.50 -23.38 7.13
CA LYS A 125 9.19 -24.41 7.90
C LYS A 125 8.58 -25.76 7.56
N ILE A 126 9.40 -26.76 7.32
CA ILE A 126 8.90 -28.12 7.04
C ILE A 126 8.56 -28.79 8.37
N GLU A 127 7.29 -29.16 8.56
CA GLU A 127 6.80 -29.76 9.81
C GLU A 127 6.80 -31.28 9.78
N ASP A 128 6.45 -31.85 8.62
CA ASP A 128 6.43 -33.29 8.39
C ASP A 128 6.91 -33.59 6.97
N CYS A 129 7.60 -34.71 6.79
CA CYS A 129 7.96 -35.25 5.49
C CYS A 129 8.43 -36.69 5.67
N SER A 130 7.52 -37.64 5.49
CA SER A 130 7.82 -39.07 5.65
C SER A 130 8.85 -39.57 4.63
N ALA A 131 8.86 -38.99 3.42
CA ALA A 131 9.79 -39.35 2.36
C ALA A 131 11.23 -38.88 2.62
N ILE A 132 11.40 -37.74 3.32
CA ILE A 132 12.72 -37.13 3.57
C ILE A 132 12.76 -36.61 5.02
N PRO A 133 12.88 -37.48 6.04
CA PRO A 133 12.82 -37.05 7.44
C PRO A 133 13.93 -36.06 7.84
N GLN A 134 15.01 -35.95 7.05
CA GLN A 134 16.14 -35.06 7.35
C GLN A 134 15.84 -33.58 7.10
N VAL A 135 14.80 -33.24 6.34
CA VAL A 135 14.43 -31.82 6.09
C VAL A 135 13.41 -31.29 7.09
N VAL A 136 12.85 -32.14 7.96
CA VAL A 136 11.90 -31.71 9.00
C VAL A 136 12.59 -30.74 9.96
N GLY A 137 12.01 -29.56 10.13
CA GLY A 137 12.55 -28.45 10.90
C GLY A 137 13.43 -27.48 10.10
N GLU A 138 13.80 -27.80 8.86
CA GLU A 138 14.50 -26.86 7.99
C GLU A 138 13.54 -25.77 7.46
N LEU A 139 14.09 -24.58 7.24
CA LEU A 139 13.41 -23.48 6.56
C LEU A 139 13.63 -23.55 5.05
N GLY A 140 12.64 -23.11 4.30
CA GLY A 140 12.73 -22.95 2.86
C GLY A 140 11.84 -21.85 2.31
N GLU A 141 12.03 -21.50 1.05
CA GLU A 141 11.26 -20.49 0.31
C GLU A 141 10.39 -21.18 -0.73
N ILE A 142 9.09 -20.84 -0.81
CA ILE A 142 8.20 -21.36 -1.85
C ILE A 142 8.64 -20.82 -3.21
N VAL A 143 9.03 -21.71 -4.11
CA VAL A 143 9.48 -21.36 -5.47
C VAL A 143 8.48 -21.70 -6.56
N ASN A 144 7.55 -22.61 -6.28
CA ASN A 144 6.45 -22.93 -7.19
C ASN A 144 5.24 -23.48 -6.40
N LEU A 145 4.04 -23.22 -6.90
CA LEU A 145 2.78 -23.75 -6.41
C LEU A 145 2.09 -24.39 -7.61
N GLN A 146 1.86 -25.69 -7.54
CA GLN A 146 1.15 -26.41 -8.59
C GLN A 146 -0.11 -27.01 -8.00
N THR A 147 -1.17 -27.06 -8.80
CA THR A 147 -2.40 -27.78 -8.48
C THR A 147 -2.48 -28.96 -9.42
N GLU A 148 -2.54 -30.16 -8.87
CA GLU A 148 -2.73 -31.39 -9.63
C GLU A 148 -4.10 -31.96 -9.29
N GLU A 149 -4.99 -31.98 -10.27
CA GLU A 149 -6.33 -32.57 -10.15
C GLU A 149 -6.27 -34.03 -10.60
N PHE A 150 -6.59 -34.96 -9.70
CA PHE A 150 -6.83 -36.36 -9.99
C PHE A 150 -8.34 -36.62 -10.03
N GLU A 151 -8.76 -37.72 -10.65
CA GLU A 151 -10.20 -38.06 -10.78
C GLU A 151 -10.94 -38.12 -9.43
N GLU A 152 -10.24 -38.43 -8.34
CA GLU A 152 -10.82 -38.62 -7.01
C GLU A 152 -10.39 -37.58 -5.96
N TYR A 153 -9.33 -36.79 -6.21
CA TYR A 153 -8.81 -35.79 -5.26
C TYR A 153 -7.91 -34.75 -5.93
N THR A 154 -7.71 -33.60 -5.30
CA THR A 154 -6.77 -32.57 -5.75
C THR A 154 -5.59 -32.50 -4.80
N VAL A 155 -4.37 -32.56 -5.34
CA VAL A 155 -3.14 -32.36 -4.58
C VAL A 155 -2.60 -30.96 -4.89
N TYR A 156 -2.16 -30.26 -3.86
CA TYR A 156 -1.53 -28.95 -3.98
C TYR A 156 -0.05 -29.07 -3.59
N PRO A 157 0.81 -29.63 -4.46
CA PRO A 157 2.24 -29.67 -4.17
C PRO A 157 2.82 -28.25 -4.09
N VAL A 158 3.48 -27.99 -2.97
CA VAL A 158 4.27 -26.78 -2.71
C VAL A 158 5.73 -27.12 -2.95
N TRP A 159 6.35 -26.46 -3.92
CA TRP A 159 7.77 -26.64 -4.19
C TRP A 159 8.57 -25.64 -3.36
N VAL A 160 9.39 -26.16 -2.45
CA VAL A 160 10.14 -25.36 -1.48
C VAL A 160 11.64 -25.53 -1.72
N ARG A 161 12.33 -24.39 -1.89
CA ARG A 161 13.79 -24.34 -1.92
C ARG A 161 14.32 -24.20 -0.51
N ILE A 162 15.05 -25.20 -0.03
CA ILE A 162 15.63 -25.20 1.32
C ILE A 162 16.64 -24.05 1.46
N THR A 163 16.54 -23.25 2.53
CA THR A 163 17.42 -22.11 2.81
C THR A 163 18.37 -22.35 3.98
N THR A 164 18.18 -23.42 4.75
CA THR A 164 18.96 -23.78 5.95
C THR A 164 19.45 -25.23 5.91
N GLY A 165 20.33 -25.63 6.84
CA GLY A 165 20.79 -27.02 6.97
C GLY A 165 21.69 -27.54 5.83
N GLU A 166 21.89 -28.87 5.80
CA GLU A 166 22.80 -29.54 4.84
C GLU A 166 22.23 -29.60 3.42
N ARG A 167 20.92 -29.43 3.27
CA ARG A 167 20.21 -29.49 1.99
C ARG A 167 19.95 -28.13 1.36
N LYS A 168 20.54 -27.05 1.91
CA LYS A 168 20.43 -25.69 1.40
C LYS A 168 20.63 -25.60 -0.12
N GLY A 169 19.69 -24.94 -0.80
CA GLY A 169 19.66 -24.72 -2.25
C GLY A 169 18.90 -25.79 -3.04
N LYS A 170 18.61 -26.96 -2.45
CA LYS A 170 17.81 -28.00 -3.11
C LYS A 170 16.31 -27.68 -3.04
N VAL A 171 15.56 -28.17 -4.02
CA VAL A 171 14.11 -27.98 -4.13
C VAL A 171 13.42 -29.32 -3.95
N TYR A 172 12.41 -29.36 -3.08
CA TYR A 172 11.58 -30.54 -2.85
C TYR A 172 10.10 -30.15 -2.92
N GLY A 173 9.24 -31.09 -3.30
CA GLY A 173 7.79 -30.95 -3.26
C GLY A 173 7.24 -31.43 -1.93
N PHE A 174 6.31 -30.68 -1.35
CA PHE A 174 5.63 -30.98 -0.10
C PHE A 174 4.12 -30.83 -0.26
N HIS A 175 3.33 -31.57 0.49
CA HIS A 175 1.91 -31.28 0.65
C HIS A 175 1.71 -29.99 1.47
N TYR A 176 0.55 -29.35 1.32
CA TYR A 176 0.25 -28.09 2.02
C TYR A 176 0.33 -28.24 3.54
N ASP A 177 -0.09 -29.39 4.08
CA ASP A 177 -0.08 -29.72 5.51
C ASP A 177 1.30 -30.14 6.04
N GLU A 178 2.27 -30.37 5.17
CA GLU A 178 3.67 -30.67 5.53
C GLU A 178 4.49 -29.40 5.79
N VAL A 179 3.96 -28.20 5.50
CA VAL A 179 4.69 -26.92 5.60
C VAL A 179 3.93 -25.88 6.45
N GLU A 180 4.64 -25.29 7.41
CA GLU A 180 4.14 -24.17 8.21
C GLU A 180 4.62 -22.85 7.60
N VAL A 181 3.68 -21.98 7.23
CA VAL A 181 3.99 -20.60 6.83
C VAL A 181 4.49 -19.82 8.04
N LEU A 182 5.75 -19.40 7.99
CA LEU A 182 6.30 -18.56 9.04
C LEU A 182 5.90 -17.10 8.80
N PRO A 183 5.42 -16.37 9.83
CA PRO A 183 5.23 -14.94 9.75
C PRO A 183 6.60 -14.32 9.43
N ARG A 184 6.62 -13.51 8.37
CA ARG A 184 7.85 -12.96 7.80
C ARG A 184 8.52 -12.08 8.85
N ALA A 185 9.57 -12.59 9.50
CA ALA A 185 10.44 -11.77 10.33
C ALA A 185 11.20 -10.85 9.38
N HIS A 186 10.81 -9.57 9.33
CA HIS A 186 11.27 -8.61 8.32
C HIS A 186 12.39 -7.69 8.86
N PRO A 187 13.68 -7.99 8.63
CA PRO A 187 14.76 -7.01 8.80
C PRO A 187 14.85 -6.01 7.61
N GLU A 188 14.30 -6.33 6.44
CA GLU A 188 14.41 -5.46 5.23
C GLU A 188 13.22 -4.52 5.00
N GLU A 189 12.09 -4.77 5.67
CA GLU A 189 10.90 -3.92 5.55
C GLU A 189 11.10 -2.58 6.27
N THR A 190 11.96 -2.55 7.30
CA THR A 190 12.39 -1.30 7.94
C THR A 190 13.07 -0.36 6.95
N THR A 191 13.80 -0.85 5.95
CA THR A 191 14.53 0.00 4.99
C THR A 191 13.60 0.52 3.90
N ARG A 192 12.68 -0.29 3.39
CA ARG A 192 11.66 0.16 2.41
C ARG A 192 10.62 1.07 3.02
N ILE A 193 10.11 0.76 4.21
CA ILE A 193 9.19 1.64 4.95
C ILE A 193 9.88 2.97 5.24
N LYS A 194 11.13 2.97 5.73
CA LYS A 194 11.87 4.23 5.94
C LYS A 194 12.08 5.03 4.66
N VAL A 195 12.28 4.39 3.51
CA VAL A 195 12.44 5.10 2.23
C VAL A 195 11.10 5.69 1.75
N VAL A 196 10.01 4.94 1.89
CA VAL A 196 8.66 5.41 1.53
C VAL A 196 8.17 6.49 2.47
N GLU A 197 8.27 6.30 3.79
CA GLU A 197 7.94 7.32 4.80
C GLU A 197 8.79 8.58 4.60
N ARG A 198 10.09 8.43 4.33
CA ARG A 198 10.95 9.57 4.03
C ARG A 198 10.54 10.28 2.76
N LEU A 199 10.18 9.56 1.68
CA LEU A 199 9.66 10.13 0.42
C LEU A 199 8.31 10.83 0.63
N GLU A 200 7.41 10.26 1.42
CA GLU A 200 6.11 10.86 1.73
C GLU A 200 6.24 12.12 2.58
N GLU A 201 7.06 12.09 3.63
CA GLU A 201 7.37 13.28 4.44
C GLU A 201 7.97 14.39 3.56
N MET A 202 8.89 14.00 2.70
CA MET A 202 9.54 14.85 1.70
C MET A 202 8.58 15.44 0.66
N LEU A 203 7.59 14.67 0.20
CA LEU A 203 6.52 15.15 -0.68
C LEU A 203 5.54 16.05 0.07
N ARG A 204 5.31 15.85 1.38
CA ARG A 204 4.48 16.77 2.20
C ARG A 204 5.11 18.15 2.34
N VAL A 205 6.45 18.24 2.42
CA VAL A 205 7.16 19.53 2.48
C VAL A 205 7.43 20.16 1.11
N MET A 206 7.56 19.36 0.04
CA MET A 206 7.65 19.89 -1.32
C MET A 206 6.29 20.39 -1.80
N LYS A 207 6.20 21.69 -2.05
CA LYS A 207 5.02 22.32 -2.64
C LYS A 207 5.44 23.18 -3.81
N THR A 208 4.57 23.31 -4.80
CA THR A 208 4.73 24.31 -5.86
C THR A 208 4.99 25.70 -5.27
N GLY A 209 5.95 26.42 -5.83
CA GLY A 209 6.50 27.66 -5.27
C GLY A 209 7.48 27.48 -4.11
N GLY A 210 7.92 26.26 -3.83
CA GLY A 210 9.05 25.96 -2.95
C GLY A 210 10.37 26.24 -3.66
N THR A 211 11.37 26.74 -2.94
CA THR A 211 12.72 26.93 -3.49
C THR A 211 13.57 25.71 -3.17
N VAL A 212 14.28 25.21 -4.18
CA VAL A 212 15.21 24.08 -4.07
C VAL A 212 16.59 24.47 -4.59
N ARG A 213 17.61 23.72 -4.17
CA ARG A 213 18.96 23.74 -4.72
C ARG A 213 19.21 22.43 -5.45
N ILE A 214 19.76 22.50 -6.65
CA ILE A 214 20.08 21.31 -7.44
C ILE A 214 21.38 20.69 -6.89
N LYS A 215 21.30 19.48 -6.35
CA LYS A 215 22.44 18.74 -5.75
C LYS A 215 23.20 17.91 -6.77
N LYS A 216 22.49 17.32 -7.71
CA LYS A 216 23.02 16.41 -8.71
C LYS A 216 22.20 16.54 -10.00
N CYS A 217 22.85 16.50 -11.15
CA CYS A 217 22.18 16.41 -12.44
C CYS A 217 23.16 15.83 -13.45
N ASP A 218 23.01 14.53 -13.76
CA ASP A 218 23.97 13.83 -14.63
C ASP A 218 23.87 14.33 -16.09
N ALA A 219 22.70 14.83 -16.51
CA ALA A 219 22.48 15.35 -17.85
C ALA A 219 23.01 16.78 -18.06
N LEU A 220 23.05 17.61 -17.00
CA LEU A 220 23.46 19.02 -17.04
C LEU A 220 24.24 19.41 -15.77
N PRO A 221 25.52 19.01 -15.67
CA PRO A 221 26.34 19.24 -14.47
C PRO A 221 26.47 20.73 -14.07
N GLU A 222 26.34 21.65 -15.03
CA GLU A 222 26.40 23.10 -14.78
C GLU A 222 25.22 23.64 -13.96
N LEU A 223 24.14 22.86 -13.79
CA LEU A 223 23.03 23.23 -12.93
C LEU A 223 23.28 22.91 -11.45
N VAL A 224 24.29 22.10 -11.14
CA VAL A 224 24.58 21.71 -9.75
C VAL A 224 25.03 22.93 -8.95
N GLY A 225 24.33 23.19 -7.85
CA GLY A 225 24.54 24.35 -6.97
C GLY A 225 23.59 25.52 -7.24
N GLU A 226 22.92 25.55 -8.40
CA GLU A 226 21.97 26.61 -8.73
C GLU A 226 20.66 26.48 -7.93
N GLY A 227 20.03 27.62 -7.66
CA GLY A 227 18.69 27.71 -7.08
C GLY A 227 17.61 27.49 -8.14
N ALA A 228 16.50 26.87 -7.75
CA ALA A 228 15.33 26.71 -8.58
C ALA A 228 14.03 26.81 -7.77
N GLU A 229 12.93 27.12 -8.43
CA GLU A 229 11.58 27.15 -7.86
C GLU A 229 10.76 25.99 -8.41
N ILE A 230 10.17 25.16 -7.55
CA ILE A 230 9.31 24.04 -7.94
C ILE A 230 8.07 24.62 -8.65
N VAL A 231 7.88 24.29 -9.93
CA VAL A 231 6.72 24.71 -10.73
C VAL A 231 5.65 23.64 -10.81
N ASP A 232 6.02 22.37 -10.75
CA ASP A 232 5.08 21.24 -10.80
C ASP A 232 5.67 20.00 -10.11
N LEU A 233 4.80 19.16 -9.57
CA LEU A 233 5.12 17.87 -8.97
C LEU A 233 4.21 16.85 -9.63
N GLN A 234 4.75 16.03 -10.53
CA GLN A 234 3.98 14.99 -11.19
C GLN A 234 4.35 13.62 -10.62
N THR A 235 3.34 12.81 -10.36
CA THR A 235 3.52 11.37 -10.13
C THR A 235 3.36 10.67 -11.48
N GLN A 236 4.41 9.98 -11.94
CA GLN A 236 4.30 9.10 -13.10
C GLN A 236 4.32 7.65 -12.62
N ASP A 237 3.15 7.03 -12.64
CA ASP A 237 3.00 5.59 -12.42
C ASP A 237 3.44 4.85 -13.69
N LEU A 238 4.71 4.47 -13.76
CA LEU A 238 5.15 3.46 -14.72
C LEU A 238 4.88 2.08 -14.11
N GLU A 239 4.42 1.11 -14.90
CA GLU A 239 4.01 -0.26 -14.50
C GLU A 239 5.04 -1.04 -13.65
N ARG A 240 6.26 -0.51 -13.46
CA ARG A 240 7.32 -1.12 -12.63
C ARG A 240 7.96 -0.18 -11.60
N TYR A 241 7.80 1.15 -11.71
CA TYR A 241 8.38 2.14 -10.79
C TYR A 241 7.55 3.43 -10.82
N ALA A 242 7.12 3.94 -9.66
CA ALA A 242 6.64 5.31 -9.57
C ALA A 242 7.87 6.24 -9.58
N THR A 243 8.00 7.05 -10.62
CA THR A 243 8.98 8.15 -10.62
C THR A 243 8.24 9.44 -10.31
N TYR A 244 8.78 10.22 -9.37
CA TYR A 244 8.21 11.51 -8.96
C TYR A 244 9.09 12.64 -9.50
N PRO A 245 8.98 13.01 -10.78
CA PRO A 245 9.72 14.14 -11.31
C PRO A 245 9.30 15.44 -10.62
N VAL A 246 10.29 16.15 -10.08
CA VAL A 246 10.18 17.52 -9.61
C VAL A 246 10.51 18.45 -10.77
N TRP A 247 9.51 19.17 -11.28
CA TRP A 247 9.75 20.18 -12.30
C TRP A 247 10.10 21.50 -11.61
N ALA A 248 11.30 22.00 -11.84
CA ALA A 248 11.79 23.22 -11.22
C ALA A 248 12.30 24.22 -12.26
N ARG A 249 11.97 25.50 -12.05
CA ARG A 249 12.43 26.63 -12.84
C ARG A 249 13.68 27.21 -12.21
N VAL A 250 14.79 27.20 -12.93
CA VAL A 250 16.08 27.71 -12.42
C VAL A 250 15.97 29.21 -12.16
N THR A 251 16.39 29.67 -10.98
CA THR A 251 16.28 31.06 -10.52
C THR A 251 17.63 31.79 -10.45
N SER A 252 18.74 31.10 -10.70
CA SER A 252 20.10 31.67 -10.72
C SER A 252 20.96 31.11 -11.88
N GLY A 253 22.08 31.77 -12.17
CA GLY A 253 23.02 31.35 -13.22
C GLY A 253 22.57 31.65 -14.65
N GLU A 254 23.32 31.14 -15.63
CA GLU A 254 23.12 31.43 -17.07
C GLU A 254 21.80 30.87 -17.62
N ARG A 255 21.23 29.86 -16.96
CA ARG A 255 19.99 29.18 -17.37
C ARG A 255 18.75 29.68 -16.62
N THR A 256 18.83 30.83 -15.94
CA THR A 256 17.72 31.45 -15.22
C THR A 256 16.46 31.53 -16.11
N GLY A 257 15.33 31.10 -15.57
CA GLY A 257 14.01 31.11 -16.20
C GLY A 257 13.63 29.83 -16.95
N LYS A 258 14.58 28.90 -17.21
CA LYS A 258 14.29 27.61 -17.86
C LYS A 258 13.79 26.57 -16.87
N VAL A 259 12.93 25.66 -17.32
CA VAL A 259 12.32 24.59 -16.52
C VAL A 259 12.97 23.25 -16.88
N TYR A 260 13.34 22.49 -15.85
CA TYR A 260 13.93 21.16 -15.96
C TYR A 260 13.22 20.19 -15.00
N GLY A 261 13.20 18.91 -15.37
CA GLY A 261 12.71 17.84 -14.50
C GLY A 261 13.88 17.19 -13.78
N PHE A 262 13.73 17.00 -12.47
CA PHE A 262 14.71 16.38 -11.60
C PHE A 262 14.09 15.20 -10.85
N HIS A 263 14.90 14.20 -10.51
CA HIS A 263 14.49 13.22 -9.52
C HIS A 263 14.52 13.83 -8.12
N TYR A 264 13.78 13.25 -7.17
CA TYR A 264 13.64 13.85 -5.84
C TYR A 264 15.01 13.99 -5.12
N ASP A 265 15.88 12.98 -5.25
CA ASP A 265 17.22 12.95 -4.66
C ASP A 265 18.23 13.88 -5.35
N GLU A 266 17.89 14.41 -6.52
CA GLU A 266 18.70 15.37 -7.27
C GLU A 266 18.53 16.82 -6.77
N VAL A 267 17.52 17.09 -5.92
CA VAL A 267 17.23 18.43 -5.39
C VAL A 267 17.18 18.45 -3.87
N GLU A 268 17.42 19.63 -3.30
CA GLU A 268 17.33 19.89 -1.86
C GLU A 268 16.43 21.07 -1.57
N LEU A 269 15.46 20.89 -0.67
CA LEU A 269 14.62 21.98 -0.22
C LEU A 269 15.44 23.02 0.55
N LEU A 270 15.37 24.27 0.09
CA LEU A 270 15.86 25.40 0.86
C LEU A 270 14.71 25.91 1.75
N PRO A 271 14.96 26.21 3.03
CA PRO A 271 13.94 26.80 3.89
C PRO A 271 13.46 28.09 3.22
N LYS A 272 12.13 28.27 3.14
CA LYS A 272 11.56 29.53 2.67
C LYS A 272 12.07 30.62 3.59
N VAL A 273 13.02 31.40 3.11
CA VAL A 273 13.37 32.68 3.72
C VAL A 273 12.14 33.54 3.51
N HIS A 274 11.21 33.49 4.47
CA HIS A 274 10.09 34.40 4.48
C HIS A 274 10.70 35.79 4.47
N PRO A 275 10.56 36.59 3.39
CA PRO A 275 10.95 37.98 3.46
C PRO A 275 10.08 38.53 4.59
N ALA A 276 10.71 39.02 5.65
CA ALA A 276 10.03 39.49 6.85
C ALA A 276 8.96 40.51 6.47
N LYS A 277 7.73 40.04 6.25
CA LYS A 277 6.56 40.90 6.12
C LYS A 277 6.24 41.31 7.55
N ALA A 278 6.68 42.53 7.87
CA ALA A 278 6.41 43.20 9.13
C ALA A 278 4.90 43.42 9.31
N THR A 279 4.23 42.42 9.88
CA THR A 279 2.97 42.60 10.61
C THR A 279 3.06 41.76 11.87
N MET A 280 3.87 42.22 12.83
CA MET A 280 3.74 41.77 14.23
C MET A 280 2.31 42.08 14.67
N THR A 281 1.58 41.06 15.08
CA THR A 281 0.24 41.27 15.63
C THR A 281 0.38 41.92 17.01
N LYS A 282 -0.65 42.67 17.43
CA LYS A 282 -0.68 43.34 18.74
C LYS A 282 -0.41 42.36 19.90
N LEU A 283 -0.79 41.10 19.71
CA LEU A 283 -0.56 40.00 20.64
C LEU A 283 0.94 39.67 20.79
N ASP A 284 1.69 39.60 19.68
CA ASP A 284 3.12 39.30 19.71
C ASP A 284 3.92 40.39 20.44
N LYS A 285 3.48 41.66 20.30
CA LYS A 285 4.08 42.78 21.03
C LYS A 285 3.79 42.69 22.53
N GLN A 286 2.55 42.36 22.91
CA GLN A 286 2.18 42.17 24.31
C GLN A 286 2.90 40.97 24.94
N LEU A 287 3.05 39.86 24.20
CA LEU A 287 3.78 38.69 24.64
C LEU A 287 5.27 38.99 24.82
N GLY A 288 5.86 39.75 23.89
CA GLY A 288 7.25 40.21 23.98
C GLY A 288 7.50 41.13 25.18
N GLU A 289 6.59 42.07 25.46
CA GLU A 289 6.68 42.96 26.64
C GLU A 289 6.62 42.15 27.95
N ILE A 290 5.71 41.18 28.06
CA ILE A 290 5.61 40.29 29.24
C ILE A 290 6.88 39.44 29.39
N LEU A 291 7.37 38.83 28.30
CA LEU A 291 8.55 37.97 28.35
C LEU A 291 9.83 38.76 28.62
N SER A 292 9.92 40.02 28.18
CA SER A 292 11.08 40.88 28.41
C SER A 292 11.24 41.33 29.86
N GLY A 293 10.18 41.24 30.66
CA GLY A 293 10.19 41.59 32.09
C GLY A 293 10.63 40.44 33.00
N ILE A 294 10.69 39.20 32.50
CA ILE A 294 11.02 38.01 33.28
C ILE A 294 12.53 37.81 33.22
N THR A 295 13.22 38.08 34.33
CA THR A 295 14.69 37.96 34.41
C THR A 295 15.16 36.88 35.37
N THR A 296 14.24 36.34 36.18
CA THR A 296 14.57 35.36 37.22
C THR A 296 13.79 34.05 37.03
N ILE A 297 14.39 32.97 37.53
CA ILE A 297 13.80 31.62 37.47
C ILE A 297 12.51 31.55 38.33
N ASP A 298 12.45 32.32 39.42
CA ASP A 298 11.29 32.37 40.30
C ASP A 298 10.07 33.03 39.63
N GLU A 299 10.29 34.06 38.80
CA GLU A 299 9.24 34.70 38.00
C GLU A 299 8.67 33.75 36.94
N ILE A 300 9.50 32.87 36.34
CA ILE A 300 9.02 31.83 35.41
C ILE A 300 8.09 30.86 36.15
N ALA A 301 8.47 30.41 37.34
CA ALA A 301 7.66 29.48 38.13
C ALA A 301 6.33 30.12 38.59
N GLU A 302 6.30 31.44 38.83
CA GLU A 302 5.08 32.17 39.15
C GLU A 302 4.16 32.30 37.93
N VAL A 303 4.70 32.56 36.75
CA VAL A 303 3.94 32.58 35.48
C VAL A 303 3.35 31.22 35.15
N GLU A 304 4.11 30.13 35.32
CA GLU A 304 3.61 28.77 35.12
C GLU A 304 2.46 28.43 36.09
N ARG A 305 2.57 28.88 37.34
CA ARG A 305 1.53 28.72 38.36
C ARG A 305 0.27 29.51 38.01
N ALA A 306 0.42 30.76 37.57
CA ALA A 306 -0.68 31.61 37.13
C ALA A 306 -1.39 31.02 35.89
N ILE A 307 -0.62 30.51 34.92
CA ILE A 307 -1.18 29.81 33.74
C ILE A 307 -1.96 28.57 34.17
N SER A 308 -1.44 27.79 35.12
CA SER A 308 -2.10 26.58 35.63
C SER A 308 -3.39 26.89 36.39
N GLU A 309 -3.39 27.95 37.21
CA GLU A 309 -4.57 28.41 37.95
C GLU A 309 -5.66 28.97 37.03
N VAL A 310 -5.27 29.70 35.98
CA VAL A 310 -6.19 30.19 34.95
C VAL A 310 -6.73 29.02 34.11
N LYS A 311 -5.88 28.05 33.72
CA LYS A 311 -6.33 26.84 33.02
C LYS A 311 -7.33 26.00 33.82
N GLY A 312 -7.26 26.02 35.16
CA GLY A 312 -8.22 25.34 36.02
C GLY A 312 -9.54 26.11 36.26
N LYS A 313 -9.53 27.44 36.12
CA LYS A 313 -10.69 28.31 36.37
C LYS A 313 -11.44 28.77 35.12
N VAL A 314 -10.81 28.68 33.96
CA VAL A 314 -11.55 28.66 32.69
C VAL A 314 -12.24 27.30 32.65
N LEU A 315 -13.43 27.22 33.26
CA LEU A 315 -14.44 26.29 32.78
C LEU A 315 -14.45 26.49 31.29
N ALA A 316 -13.88 25.54 30.54
CA ALA A 316 -14.13 25.47 29.12
C ALA A 316 -15.64 25.60 29.02
N GLU A 317 -16.13 26.68 28.41
CA GLU A 317 -17.52 26.73 28.01
C GLU A 317 -17.81 25.36 27.35
N PRO A 318 -19.01 24.77 27.51
CA PRO A 318 -19.41 23.58 26.76
C PRO A 318 -19.47 23.93 25.26
N GLY A 319 -18.31 24.25 24.72
CA GLY A 319 -18.04 24.82 23.44
C GLY A 319 -17.76 23.64 22.55
N GLN A 320 -18.70 23.43 21.65
CA GLN A 320 -18.38 23.14 20.26
C GLN A 320 -17.22 22.16 20.11
N GLY A 321 -17.39 20.97 20.70
CA GLY A 321 -16.45 19.89 20.53
C GLY A 321 -16.39 19.44 19.08
N PHE A 322 -15.53 18.47 18.78
CA PHE A 322 -15.43 17.83 17.46
C PHE A 322 -16.80 17.48 16.82
N TRP A 323 -17.80 17.24 17.67
CA TRP A 323 -19.17 16.87 17.30
C TRP A 323 -20.10 18.04 16.93
N GLU A 324 -19.64 19.29 16.90
CA GLU A 324 -20.49 20.40 16.44
C GLU A 324 -21.01 20.15 15.02
N GLY A 325 -22.34 20.19 14.84
CA GLY A 325 -22.99 19.90 13.56
C GLY A 325 -22.90 18.45 13.10
N LYS A 326 -22.41 17.52 13.93
CA LYS A 326 -22.26 16.09 13.63
C LYS A 326 -23.05 15.25 14.64
N THR A 327 -23.49 14.06 14.22
CA THR A 327 -24.08 13.09 15.15
C THR A 327 -22.96 12.36 15.89
N PRO A 328 -22.90 12.39 17.24
CA PRO A 328 -21.85 11.74 17.99
C PRO A 328 -21.90 10.20 17.91
N CYS A 329 -20.76 9.56 18.18
CA CYS A 329 -20.62 8.11 18.02
C CYS A 329 -21.64 7.31 18.86
N TRP A 330 -21.96 7.77 20.08
CA TRP A 330 -22.89 7.09 20.98
C TRP A 330 -24.34 7.14 20.49
N GLU A 331 -24.73 8.18 19.77
CA GLU A 331 -26.05 8.25 19.12
C GLU A 331 -26.08 7.38 17.86
N MET A 332 -25.02 7.43 17.05
CA MET A 332 -24.92 6.64 15.82
C MET A 332 -24.91 5.13 16.08
N LEU A 333 -24.20 4.71 17.14
CA LEU A 333 -24.06 3.30 17.53
C LEU A 333 -25.13 2.86 18.54
N ARG A 334 -26.02 3.76 18.97
CA ARG A 334 -27.06 3.51 19.98
C ARG A 334 -26.50 2.87 21.25
N CYS A 335 -25.42 3.43 21.78
CA CYS A 335 -24.81 2.94 23.02
C CYS A 335 -25.81 3.03 24.18
N PRO A 336 -25.97 1.98 25.00
CA PRO A 336 -26.74 2.02 26.25
C PRO A 336 -26.26 3.15 27.17
N GLU A 337 -27.16 3.68 28.00
CA GLU A 337 -26.88 4.85 28.83
C GLU A 337 -25.75 4.57 29.84
N GLU A 338 -25.71 3.37 30.41
CA GLU A 338 -24.70 2.91 31.36
C GLU A 338 -23.30 2.96 30.73
N ILE A 339 -23.18 2.41 29.52
CA ILE A 339 -21.93 2.41 28.75
C ILE A 339 -21.57 3.82 28.30
N ARG A 340 -22.55 4.61 27.85
CA ARG A 340 -22.33 5.98 27.38
C ARG A 340 -21.75 6.85 28.48
N ASN A 341 -22.31 6.80 29.68
CA ASN A 341 -21.91 7.66 30.79
C ASN A 341 -20.50 7.35 31.30
N GLU A 342 -20.04 6.10 31.11
CA GLU A 342 -18.68 5.70 31.44
C GLU A 342 -17.69 5.94 30.29
N CYS A 343 -18.17 6.03 29.04
CA CYS A 343 -17.35 6.10 27.85
C CYS A 343 -16.43 7.33 27.80
N PRO A 344 -15.12 7.16 27.55
CA PRO A 344 -14.18 8.27 27.42
C PRO A 344 -14.56 9.28 26.34
N ALA A 345 -15.12 8.81 25.21
CA ALA A 345 -15.57 9.69 24.14
C ALA A 345 -16.72 10.62 24.55
N PHE A 346 -17.58 10.18 25.48
CA PHE A 346 -18.68 11.00 26.00
C PHE A 346 -18.18 12.04 27.01
N LYS A 347 -17.18 11.69 27.83
CA LYS A 347 -16.53 12.60 28.80
C LYS A 347 -15.61 13.62 28.13
N HIS A 348 -15.04 13.28 26.96
CA HIS A 348 -14.08 14.10 26.23
C HIS A 348 -14.61 14.46 24.82
N GLN A 349 -15.73 15.19 24.77
CA GLN A 349 -16.44 15.52 23.51
C GLN A 349 -15.64 16.41 22.55
N GLY A 350 -14.53 16.99 23.01
CA GLY A 350 -13.60 17.75 22.16
C GLY A 350 -12.82 16.88 21.17
N LEU A 351 -12.79 15.55 21.36
CA LEU A 351 -12.10 14.61 20.48
C LEU A 351 -13.07 13.56 19.90
N PRO A 352 -12.83 13.10 18.66
CA PRO A 352 -13.55 11.95 18.13
C PRO A 352 -13.12 10.65 18.84
N CYS A 353 -14.02 9.67 18.87
CA CYS A 353 -13.77 8.40 19.55
C CYS A 353 -12.55 7.63 19.02
N TRP A 354 -12.22 7.77 17.73
CA TRP A 354 -11.06 7.10 17.15
C TRP A 354 -9.73 7.67 17.66
N GLN A 355 -9.70 8.92 18.18
CA GLN A 355 -8.50 9.55 18.76
C GLN A 355 -8.36 9.34 20.28
N ILE A 356 -9.27 8.60 20.91
CA ILE A 356 -9.28 8.35 22.35
C ILE A 356 -9.02 6.86 22.63
N GLU A 357 -8.11 6.57 23.55
CA GLU A 357 -7.83 5.21 24.03
C GLU A 357 -9.00 4.67 24.86
N GLY A 358 -9.26 3.36 24.76
CA GLY A 358 -10.17 2.70 25.69
C GLY A 358 -11.63 3.06 25.51
N THR A 359 -12.05 3.53 24.32
CA THR A 359 -13.49 3.70 24.03
C THR A 359 -14.19 2.34 23.93
N TYR A 360 -15.46 2.24 24.32
CA TYR A 360 -16.20 0.97 24.39
C TYR A 360 -16.10 0.12 23.11
N SER A 361 -16.21 0.75 21.94
CA SER A 361 -16.11 0.07 20.65
C SER A 361 -14.74 -0.57 20.37
N LYS A 362 -13.68 -0.19 21.10
CA LYS A 362 -12.32 -0.74 20.99
C LYS A 362 -12.03 -1.83 22.03
N LEU A 363 -12.97 -2.10 22.96
CA LEU A 363 -12.76 -3.07 24.05
C LEU A 363 -13.16 -4.51 23.67
N HIS A 364 -13.75 -4.73 22.50
CA HIS A 364 -14.24 -6.06 22.09
C HIS A 364 -13.13 -7.07 21.74
N ASP A 365 -11.88 -6.62 21.54
CA ASP A 365 -10.80 -7.46 20.98
C ASP A 365 -9.92 -8.15 22.03
N ASN A 366 -10.40 -8.41 23.25
CA ASN A 366 -9.60 -8.90 24.39
C ASN A 366 -8.44 -7.96 24.83
N ALA A 367 -8.19 -6.88 24.09
CA ALA A 367 -7.24 -5.84 24.43
C ALA A 367 -7.82 -4.97 25.56
N GLN A 368 -7.47 -5.29 26.81
CA GLN A 368 -7.96 -4.57 28.00
C GLN A 368 -7.72 -3.05 27.95
N ARG A 369 -6.74 -2.59 27.17
CA ARG A 369 -6.38 -1.18 27.03
C ARG A 369 -7.22 -0.41 26.00
N GLY A 370 -7.82 -1.09 25.02
CA GLY A 370 -8.55 -0.44 23.91
C GLY A 370 -7.69 0.50 23.06
N CYS A 371 -6.42 0.13 22.82
CA CYS A 371 -5.50 0.84 21.95
C CYS A 371 -5.55 0.36 20.48
N ASN A 372 -6.25 -0.74 20.18
CA ASN A 372 -6.41 -1.22 18.81
C ASN A 372 -7.31 -0.26 18.00
N THR A 373 -6.77 0.26 16.90
CA THR A 373 -7.45 1.20 16.00
C THR A 373 -7.96 0.56 14.70
N ASP A 374 -7.65 -0.72 14.45
CA ASP A 374 -8.06 -1.40 13.21
C ASP A 374 -9.58 -1.41 13.03
N ILE A 375 -10.32 -1.61 14.13
CA ILE A 375 -11.78 -1.55 14.13
C ILE A 375 -12.32 -0.17 13.72
N CYS A 376 -11.55 0.91 13.91
CA CYS A 376 -11.96 2.24 13.49
C CYS A 376 -11.91 2.42 11.97
N GLN A 377 -11.05 1.69 11.24
CA GLN A 377 -10.95 1.78 9.78
C GLN A 377 -12.26 1.33 9.09
N VAL A 378 -12.92 0.34 9.68
CA VAL A 378 -14.20 -0.18 9.18
C VAL A 378 -15.43 0.46 9.84
N CYS A 379 -15.23 1.26 10.90
CA CYS A 379 -16.30 1.83 11.70
C CYS A 379 -17.12 2.87 10.92
N ARG A 380 -18.46 2.74 10.98
CA ARG A 380 -19.41 3.69 10.35
C ARG A 380 -19.23 5.14 10.82
N VAL A 381 -18.85 5.35 12.09
CA VAL A 381 -18.65 6.69 12.65
C VAL A 381 -17.45 7.35 11.99
N TYR A 382 -16.33 6.64 11.88
CA TYR A 382 -15.13 7.14 11.22
C TYR A 382 -15.37 7.36 9.71
N LYS A 383 -15.99 6.41 9.01
CA LYS A 383 -16.35 6.57 7.59
C LYS A 383 -17.23 7.81 7.32
N ARG A 384 -18.05 8.22 8.29
CA ARG A 384 -18.93 9.39 8.14
C ARG A 384 -18.29 10.70 8.58
N CYS A 385 -17.51 10.69 9.65
CA CYS A 385 -17.06 11.89 10.33
C CYS A 385 -15.55 12.11 10.29
N GLY A 386 -14.77 11.10 9.88
CA GLY A 386 -13.32 11.08 9.90
C GLY A 386 -12.65 11.79 8.72
N GLN A 387 -13.33 11.96 7.58
CA GLN A 387 -12.80 12.67 6.40
C GLN A 387 -11.40 12.19 5.98
N ASP A 388 -11.13 10.89 6.10
CA ASP A 388 -9.83 10.26 5.82
C ASP A 388 -8.67 10.80 6.68
N GLU A 389 -8.95 11.47 7.79
CA GLU A 389 -7.93 11.85 8.78
C GLU A 389 -7.28 10.61 9.42
N PRO A 390 -5.95 10.55 9.53
CA PRO A 390 -5.27 9.39 10.10
C PRO A 390 -5.80 9.05 11.51
N ILE A 391 -6.00 7.75 11.74
CA ILE A 391 -6.46 7.25 13.03
C ILE A 391 -5.28 7.18 14.00
N GLU A 392 -5.14 8.22 14.81
CA GLU A 392 -4.08 8.34 15.82
C GLU A 392 -4.67 8.57 17.22
N ILE A 393 -4.22 7.79 18.20
CA ILE A 393 -4.62 7.98 19.60
C ILE A 393 -3.91 9.22 20.16
N LYS A 394 -4.69 10.27 20.48
CA LYS A 394 -4.21 11.51 21.09
C LYS A 394 -4.43 11.56 22.59
N LEU A 395 -5.47 10.88 23.08
CA LEU A 395 -5.78 10.80 24.51
C LEU A 395 -5.55 9.38 25.02
N VAL A 396 -4.44 9.21 25.76
CA VAL A 396 -4.00 7.95 26.38
C VAL A 396 -4.31 8.00 27.87
N GLY A 397 -4.57 6.85 28.49
CA GLY A 397 -4.74 6.72 29.92
C GLY A 397 -6.01 7.42 30.43
N LYS A 398 -7.11 7.29 29.67
CA LYS A 398 -8.46 7.71 30.08
C LYS A 398 -9.53 6.66 29.76
N GLY A 399 -9.13 5.40 29.58
CA GLY A 399 -10.03 4.29 29.21
C GLY A 399 -11.00 3.87 30.32
N PHE A 400 -11.91 2.92 30.01
CA PHE A 400 -12.76 2.29 31.02
C PHE A 400 -11.92 1.63 32.13
N ASN A 401 -12.40 1.70 33.39
CA ASN A 401 -11.85 1.00 34.57
C ASN A 401 -10.41 1.33 35.01
N GLN A 402 -9.92 2.54 34.79
CA GLN A 402 -8.62 2.98 35.32
C GLN A 402 -8.51 2.99 36.85
N ALA A 403 -9.62 2.96 37.58
CA ALA A 403 -9.62 3.01 39.04
C ALA A 403 -8.94 1.80 39.73
N SER A 404 -8.45 0.81 38.97
CA SER A 404 -7.82 -0.41 39.52
C SER A 404 -6.31 -0.53 39.31
N GLU A 405 -5.68 0.31 38.47
CA GLU A 405 -4.23 0.24 38.20
C GLU A 405 -3.38 1.18 39.08
N GLU A 406 -3.94 2.24 39.67
CA GLU A 406 -3.19 3.15 40.57
C GLU A 406 -2.92 2.55 41.97
N LEU A 407 -3.30 1.28 42.21
CA LEU A 407 -3.05 0.52 43.44
C LEU A 407 -2.00 -0.59 43.28
N ARG A 408 -1.28 -0.63 42.15
CA ARG A 408 -0.12 -1.49 41.91
C ARG A 408 1.13 -0.64 41.69
#